data_AF-A0A946WTL2-F1
#
_entry.id   AF-A0A946WTL2-F1
#
_cell.length_a   1.000
_cell.length_b   1.000
_cell.length_c   1.000
_cell.angle_alpha   90.00
_cell.angle_beta   90.00
_cell.angle_gamma   90.00
#
_symmetry.space_group_name_H-M   'P 1'
#
loop_
_entity.id
_entity.type
_entity.pdbx_description
1 polymer ?
#
loop_
_entity_poly.entity_id
_entity_poly.type
_entity_poly.pdbx_seq_one_letter_code
_entity_poly.pdbx_strand_id
1 'polypeptide(L)'
;MIEPPLEPNRAINFPDTPVGEESVIMITVTNNGNMQCQLMLNQPAAPYSIDNGNLIVQPGDIGAVALTFAPQQAGDFRRELGGTLALGIWLSRVGPVTLNGTGIEEDFQPEITIDPVEFRVAVEDDNGQVEEPLIIGNIGNEALVGEIEIPNLPWLAVEPDEFRIAEGGELEILLTFGDNWPDNGDYETSITINSNDPENDALEIPIFLSLDILRFVDRVIQLRGGWSMISSNVDFSLDFVDDEGPDMQLILSDIVEQVLIIKDDAGRFCAPPFNFWGIPHWETPKGYLIKVSEETELNIVGIQIPFNRRINLDMGWNMIGYYPDYEVTFGNAVTELVERDQLLILKNGRGQFYIPEFNFGEEIVITSGEGVMLKVSVDCSFQYPAEEE
;
A
#
# COMPACT_ATOMS: atom_id res chain seq x y z
N MET A 1 53.03 -31.83 -35.49
CA MET A 1 52.27 -30.54 -35.47
C MET A 1 52.05 -30.18 -34.02
N ILE A 2 52.19 -28.90 -33.65
CA ILE A 2 51.97 -28.42 -32.27
C ILE A 2 50.87 -27.35 -32.33
N GLU A 3 49.85 -27.48 -31.49
CA GLU A 3 48.74 -26.51 -31.37
C GLU A 3 48.50 -26.14 -29.90
N PRO A 4 48.49 -24.84 -29.53
CA PRO A 4 48.75 -23.68 -30.40
C PRO A 4 50.21 -23.66 -30.92
N PRO A 5 50.49 -23.04 -32.08
CA PRO A 5 51.82 -23.04 -32.67
C PRO A 5 52.85 -22.34 -31.77
N LEU A 6 53.93 -23.04 -31.45
CA LEU A 6 55.01 -22.54 -30.60
C LEU A 6 56.17 -21.92 -31.41
N GLU A 7 55.84 -20.94 -32.25
CA GLU A 7 56.79 -20.26 -33.15
C GLU A 7 57.26 -18.91 -32.58
N PRO A 8 58.49 -18.46 -32.90
CA PRO A 8 58.96 -17.13 -32.52
C PRO A 8 57.97 -16.03 -32.92
N ASN A 9 57.79 -15.02 -32.04
CA ASN A 9 56.89 -13.88 -32.22
C ASN A 9 55.38 -14.18 -32.20
N ARG A 10 54.97 -15.41 -31.82
CA ARG A 10 53.55 -15.68 -31.51
C ARG A 10 53.25 -15.47 -30.04
N ALA A 11 51.97 -15.25 -29.75
CA ALA A 11 51.43 -15.17 -28.40
C ALA A 11 50.41 -16.27 -28.16
N ILE A 12 50.40 -16.81 -26.94
CA ILE A 12 49.30 -17.59 -26.38
C ILE A 12 48.59 -16.64 -25.41
N ASN A 13 47.32 -16.35 -25.68
CA ASN A 13 46.50 -15.50 -24.83
C ASN A 13 45.57 -16.39 -23.99
N PHE A 14 45.69 -16.27 -22.68
CA PHE A 14 44.75 -16.83 -21.72
C PHE A 14 43.50 -15.95 -21.65
N PRO A 15 42.33 -16.52 -21.30
CA PRO A 15 41.19 -15.71 -20.91
C PRO A 15 41.51 -14.93 -19.62
N ASP A 16 40.78 -13.84 -19.40
CA ASP A 16 40.81 -13.12 -18.13
C ASP A 16 40.45 -14.10 -17.01
N THR A 17 41.25 -14.11 -15.94
CA THR A 17 41.15 -15.11 -14.87
C THR A 17 41.08 -14.41 -13.52
N PRO A 18 40.05 -14.67 -12.69
CA PRO A 18 39.97 -14.12 -11.34
C PRO A 18 41.23 -14.40 -10.51
N VAL A 19 41.60 -13.46 -9.64
CA VAL A 19 42.70 -13.63 -8.69
C VAL A 19 42.41 -14.82 -7.77
N GLY A 20 43.33 -15.79 -7.74
CA GLY A 20 43.19 -17.01 -6.95
C GLY A 20 42.60 -18.21 -7.71
N GLU A 21 42.06 -17.99 -8.92
CA GLU A 21 41.61 -19.04 -9.83
C GLU A 21 42.68 -19.42 -10.87
N GLU A 22 42.38 -20.43 -11.70
CA GLU A 22 43.28 -20.93 -12.73
C GLU A 22 42.58 -21.09 -14.10
N SER A 23 43.28 -20.65 -15.16
CA SER A 23 42.92 -20.94 -16.55
C SER A 23 43.93 -21.88 -17.19
N VAL A 24 43.46 -22.86 -17.97
CA VAL A 24 44.33 -23.88 -18.59
C VAL A 24 44.19 -23.87 -20.11
N ILE A 25 45.33 -23.83 -20.80
CA ILE A 25 45.42 -24.05 -22.25
C ILE A 25 46.20 -25.34 -22.50
N MET A 26 45.62 -26.24 -23.30
CA MET A 26 46.28 -27.48 -23.70
C MET A 26 47.19 -27.25 -24.90
N ILE A 27 48.47 -27.55 -24.74
CA ILE A 27 49.42 -27.65 -25.85
C ILE A 27 49.38 -29.08 -26.36
N THR A 28 48.78 -29.29 -27.53
CA THR A 28 48.67 -30.60 -28.17
C THR A 28 49.77 -30.81 -29.20
N VAL A 29 50.31 -32.03 -29.24
CA VAL A 29 51.34 -32.44 -30.18
C VAL A 29 50.82 -33.65 -30.94
N THR A 30 50.57 -33.48 -32.23
CA THR A 30 50.17 -34.57 -33.13
C THR A 30 51.38 -35.06 -33.91
N ASN A 31 51.75 -36.33 -33.74
CA ASN A 31 52.89 -36.95 -34.41
C ASN A 31 52.47 -37.70 -35.68
N ASN A 32 52.41 -36.98 -36.80
CA ASN A 32 52.14 -37.56 -38.13
C ASN A 32 53.37 -38.22 -38.78
N GLY A 33 54.51 -38.27 -38.07
CA GLY A 33 55.73 -38.86 -38.57
C GLY A 33 55.78 -40.38 -38.34
N ASN A 34 56.91 -40.98 -38.73
CA ASN A 34 57.22 -42.39 -38.48
C ASN A 34 58.26 -42.59 -37.36
N MET A 35 58.65 -41.51 -36.67
CA MET A 35 59.59 -41.52 -35.55
C MET A 35 58.94 -40.91 -34.31
N GLN A 36 59.31 -41.40 -33.12
CA GLN A 36 58.91 -40.80 -31.85
C GLN A 36 59.40 -39.34 -31.78
N CYS A 37 58.57 -38.44 -31.25
CA CYS A 37 58.96 -37.09 -30.93
C CYS A 37 58.89 -36.83 -29.42
N GLN A 38 59.80 -36.02 -28.92
CA GLN A 38 59.82 -35.59 -27.52
C GLN A 38 59.83 -34.07 -27.47
N LEU A 39 58.78 -33.47 -26.91
CA LEU A 39 58.67 -32.04 -26.64
C LEU A 39 59.09 -31.79 -25.19
N MET A 40 60.09 -30.93 -25.00
CA MET A 40 60.58 -30.51 -23.69
C MET A 40 60.39 -29.00 -23.55
N LEU A 41 59.38 -28.57 -22.81
CA LEU A 41 59.09 -27.18 -22.49
C LEU A 41 59.77 -26.78 -21.19
N ASN A 42 60.34 -25.57 -21.17
CA ASN A 42 60.88 -24.97 -19.95
C ASN A 42 59.73 -24.49 -19.07
N GLN A 43 59.89 -24.57 -17.75
CA GLN A 43 58.94 -23.96 -16.82
C GLN A 43 58.93 -22.43 -17.02
N PRO A 44 57.78 -21.82 -17.37
CA PRO A 44 57.68 -20.38 -17.45
C PRO A 44 57.74 -19.77 -16.04
N ALA A 45 58.02 -18.48 -15.94
CA ALA A 45 57.93 -17.79 -14.66
C ALA A 45 56.47 -17.60 -14.24
N ALA A 46 56.23 -17.58 -12.93
CA ALA A 46 54.93 -17.27 -12.34
C ALA A 46 54.33 -15.98 -12.94
N PRO A 47 52.99 -15.92 -13.09
CA PRO A 47 51.97 -16.86 -12.60
C PRO A 47 51.66 -18.05 -13.53
N TYR A 48 52.51 -18.34 -14.51
CA TYR A 48 52.33 -19.49 -15.40
C TYR A 48 53.04 -20.73 -14.88
N SER A 49 52.48 -21.90 -15.14
CA SER A 49 53.09 -23.19 -14.81
C SER A 49 52.78 -24.24 -15.88
N ILE A 50 53.62 -25.27 -15.98
CA ILE A 50 53.39 -26.42 -16.84
C ILE A 50 53.38 -27.67 -15.99
N ASP A 51 52.30 -28.47 -16.09
CA ASP A 51 52.31 -29.82 -15.54
C ASP A 51 53.06 -30.76 -16.50
N ASN A 52 54.18 -31.29 -16.02
CA ASN A 52 55.09 -32.18 -16.75
C ASN A 52 55.44 -31.71 -18.18
N GLY A 53 56.34 -30.72 -18.29
CA GLY A 53 56.77 -30.15 -19.58
C GLY A 53 57.54 -31.09 -20.52
N ASN A 54 57.70 -32.37 -20.17
CA ASN A 54 58.35 -33.38 -21.01
C ASN A 54 57.31 -34.37 -21.57
N LEU A 55 56.93 -34.17 -22.83
CA LEU A 55 55.93 -34.96 -23.52
C LEU A 55 56.57 -35.84 -24.60
N ILE A 56 56.38 -37.15 -24.50
CA ILE A 56 56.82 -38.13 -25.49
C ILE A 56 55.60 -38.61 -26.29
N VAL A 57 55.64 -38.50 -27.61
CA VAL A 57 54.53 -38.88 -28.50
C VAL A 57 55.02 -39.87 -29.55
N GLN A 58 54.41 -41.06 -29.59
CA GLN A 58 54.74 -42.11 -30.54
C GLN A 58 54.21 -41.78 -31.95
N PRO A 59 54.73 -42.43 -33.01
CA PRO A 59 54.18 -42.29 -34.36
C PRO A 59 52.68 -42.59 -34.42
N GLY A 60 51.88 -41.67 -34.95
CA GLY A 60 50.43 -41.78 -35.06
C GLY A 60 49.63 -41.31 -33.83
N ASP A 61 50.30 -41.01 -32.72
CA ASP A 61 49.64 -40.57 -31.49
C ASP A 61 49.51 -39.05 -31.38
N ILE A 62 48.64 -38.63 -30.45
CA ILE A 62 48.50 -37.26 -29.98
C ILE A 62 48.82 -37.23 -28.49
N GLY A 63 49.72 -36.34 -28.08
CA GLY A 63 49.98 -36.03 -26.68
C GLY A 63 49.55 -34.61 -26.36
N ALA A 64 49.34 -34.30 -25.08
CA ALA A 64 49.04 -32.94 -24.65
C ALA A 64 49.74 -32.60 -23.33
N VAL A 65 50.03 -31.31 -23.14
CA VAL A 65 50.59 -30.72 -21.93
C VAL A 65 49.70 -29.57 -21.49
N ALA A 66 49.36 -29.50 -20.21
CA ALA A 66 48.61 -28.40 -19.64
C ALA A 66 49.54 -27.23 -19.33
N LEU A 67 49.24 -26.06 -19.91
CA LEU A 67 49.83 -24.78 -19.53
C LEU A 67 48.79 -24.00 -18.72
N THR A 68 49.10 -23.75 -17.46
CA THR A 68 48.20 -23.09 -16.51
C THR A 68 48.63 -21.65 -16.27
N PHE A 69 47.65 -20.76 -16.11
CA PHE A 69 47.79 -19.39 -15.64
C PHE A 69 47.00 -19.23 -14.34
N ALA A 70 47.69 -18.88 -13.25
CA ALA A 70 47.12 -18.80 -11.90
C ALA A 70 47.51 -17.46 -11.22
N PRO A 71 46.86 -16.34 -11.58
CA PRO A 71 47.23 -15.03 -11.04
C PRO A 71 46.93 -14.91 -9.54
N GLN A 72 47.84 -14.28 -8.80
CA GLN A 72 47.69 -14.01 -7.35
C GLN A 72 47.43 -12.52 -7.06
N GLN A 73 47.42 -11.68 -8.09
CA GLN A 73 47.14 -10.24 -8.05
C GLN A 73 46.51 -9.84 -9.38
N ALA A 74 45.68 -8.80 -9.38
CA ALA A 74 45.08 -8.28 -10.60
C ALA A 74 46.13 -7.58 -11.49
N GLY A 75 45.88 -7.57 -12.79
CA GLY A 75 46.72 -6.91 -13.80
C GLY A 75 47.24 -7.85 -14.90
N ASP A 76 47.97 -7.26 -15.85
CA ASP A 76 48.47 -7.95 -17.03
C ASP A 76 49.82 -8.66 -16.76
N PHE A 77 49.89 -9.94 -17.10
CA PHE A 77 51.08 -10.76 -16.95
C PHE A 77 51.60 -11.20 -18.31
N ARG A 78 52.83 -10.76 -18.64
CA ARG A 78 53.54 -11.18 -19.85
C ARG A 78 54.78 -12.00 -19.52
N ARG A 79 54.89 -13.22 -20.03
CA ARG A 79 56.06 -14.12 -19.87
C ARG A 79 56.47 -14.77 -21.19
N GLU A 80 57.60 -15.45 -21.20
CA GLU A 80 58.05 -16.23 -22.36
C GLU A 80 57.99 -17.73 -22.06
N LEU A 81 57.56 -18.49 -23.06
CA LEU A 81 57.65 -19.95 -23.07
C LEU A 81 58.52 -20.39 -24.24
N GLY A 82 59.49 -21.26 -23.94
CA GLY A 82 60.35 -21.88 -24.93
C GLY A 82 60.66 -23.31 -24.56
N GLY A 83 61.24 -24.04 -25.50
CA GLY A 83 61.57 -25.44 -25.30
C GLY A 83 62.40 -26.01 -26.43
N THR A 84 62.48 -27.34 -26.45
CA THR A 84 63.18 -28.11 -27.47
C THR A 84 62.28 -29.25 -27.94
N LEU A 85 62.20 -29.45 -29.26
CA LEU A 85 61.61 -30.62 -29.89
C LEU A 85 62.74 -31.54 -30.35
N ALA A 86 62.72 -32.78 -29.89
CA ALA A 86 63.67 -33.82 -30.28
C ALA A 86 63.01 -34.86 -31.20
N LEU A 87 63.70 -35.21 -32.29
CA LEU A 87 63.38 -36.28 -33.22
C LEU A 87 64.60 -37.21 -33.34
N GLY A 88 64.71 -38.17 -32.43
CA GLY A 88 65.95 -38.94 -32.26
C GLY A 88 67.11 -38.04 -31.82
N ILE A 89 68.18 -37.96 -32.63
CA ILE A 89 69.35 -37.09 -32.37
C ILE A 89 69.17 -35.65 -32.86
N TRP A 90 68.10 -35.35 -33.60
CA TRP A 90 67.84 -34.02 -34.14
C TRP A 90 67.10 -33.18 -33.11
N LEU A 91 67.65 -32.02 -32.78
CA LEU A 91 67.07 -31.07 -31.83
C LEU A 91 66.68 -29.80 -32.57
N SER A 92 65.50 -29.29 -32.30
CA SER A 92 65.01 -28.01 -32.82
C SER A 92 64.47 -27.16 -31.68
N ARG A 93 64.80 -25.87 -31.68
CA ARG A 93 64.27 -24.93 -30.70
C ARG A 93 62.80 -24.66 -30.97
N VAL A 94 62.02 -24.60 -29.91
CA VAL A 94 60.61 -24.21 -29.90
C VAL A 94 60.47 -22.89 -29.15
N GLY A 95 59.68 -21.95 -29.68
CA GLY A 95 59.57 -20.60 -29.14
C GLY A 95 60.81 -19.70 -29.35
N PRO A 96 60.90 -18.55 -28.65
CA PRO A 96 60.02 -18.15 -27.57
C PRO A 96 58.66 -17.70 -28.08
N VAL A 97 57.59 -18.16 -27.44
CA VAL A 97 56.27 -17.55 -27.55
C VAL A 97 56.02 -16.66 -26.34
N THR A 98 55.28 -15.58 -26.55
CA THR A 98 54.77 -14.77 -25.45
C THR A 98 53.56 -15.47 -24.82
N LEU A 99 53.50 -15.56 -23.50
CA LEU A 99 52.30 -15.86 -22.74
C LEU A 99 51.70 -14.55 -22.26
N ASN A 100 50.44 -14.31 -22.60
CA ASN A 100 49.65 -13.18 -22.12
C ASN A 100 48.45 -13.70 -21.33
N GLY A 101 48.14 -13.06 -20.22
CA GLY A 101 47.04 -13.41 -19.34
C GLY A 101 46.82 -12.25 -18.39
N THR A 102 45.57 -12.02 -18.02
CA THR A 102 45.16 -10.91 -17.19
C THR A 102 44.47 -11.47 -15.95
N GLY A 103 45.02 -11.13 -14.78
CA GLY A 103 44.35 -11.36 -13.51
C GLY A 103 43.28 -10.30 -13.31
N ILE A 104 42.04 -10.68 -13.06
CA ILE A 104 40.95 -9.75 -12.75
C ILE A 104 40.59 -9.83 -11.26
N GLU A 105 40.36 -8.68 -10.64
CA GLU A 105 39.79 -8.61 -9.30
C GLU A 105 38.29 -8.89 -9.42
N GLU A 106 37.79 -9.91 -8.72
CA GLU A 106 36.34 -10.13 -8.63
C GLU A 106 35.76 -9.09 -7.68
N ASP A 107 34.79 -8.34 -8.19
CA ASP A 107 34.05 -7.38 -7.42
C ASP A 107 32.89 -8.12 -6.74
N PHE A 108 33.06 -8.45 -5.47
CA PHE A 108 32.01 -9.04 -4.64
C PHE A 108 31.21 -7.91 -4.03
N GLN A 109 29.99 -7.71 -4.52
CA GLN A 109 29.07 -6.69 -4.05
C GLN A 109 27.64 -7.23 -4.06
N PRO A 110 26.83 -6.95 -3.04
CA PRO A 110 25.40 -7.17 -3.11
C PRO A 110 24.75 -6.15 -4.04
N GLU A 111 23.64 -6.53 -4.67
CA GLU A 111 22.86 -5.65 -5.55
C GLU A 111 21.37 -5.84 -5.23
N ILE A 112 20.73 -4.80 -4.69
CA ILE A 112 19.36 -4.84 -4.18
C ILE A 112 18.34 -4.64 -5.31
N THR A 113 17.22 -5.35 -5.21
CA THR A 113 16.03 -5.15 -6.04
C THR A 113 14.79 -5.09 -5.15
N ILE A 114 13.81 -4.28 -5.54
CA ILE A 114 12.62 -3.97 -4.74
C ILE A 114 11.37 -4.10 -5.61
N ASP A 115 10.34 -4.77 -5.10
CA ASP A 115 9.00 -4.84 -5.69
C ASP A 115 7.93 -4.89 -4.57
N PRO A 116 6.95 -3.98 -4.51
CA PRO A 116 6.75 -2.83 -5.40
C PRO A 116 7.67 -1.65 -5.07
N VAL A 117 7.87 -0.77 -6.06
CA VAL A 117 8.63 0.48 -5.90
C VAL A 117 7.80 1.63 -5.30
N GLU A 118 6.50 1.41 -5.08
CA GLU A 118 5.59 2.32 -4.36
C GLU A 118 4.41 1.52 -3.79
N PHE A 119 3.85 1.98 -2.67
CA PHE A 119 2.60 1.43 -2.13
C PHE A 119 1.44 2.40 -2.38
N ARG A 120 0.29 1.85 -2.76
CA ARG A 120 -0.97 2.59 -2.90
C ARG A 120 -2.07 1.84 -2.16
N VAL A 121 -2.44 2.34 -0.99
CA VAL A 121 -3.41 1.71 -0.10
C VAL A 121 -4.68 2.57 -0.06
N ALA A 122 -5.83 1.98 -0.33
CA ALA A 122 -7.13 2.63 -0.23
C ALA A 122 -8.00 1.88 0.77
N VAL A 123 -8.56 2.59 1.75
CA VAL A 123 -9.35 2.02 2.84
C VAL A 123 -10.69 2.75 2.92
N GLU A 124 -11.78 2.01 2.71
CA GLU A 124 -13.16 2.53 2.72
C GLU A 124 -13.97 2.04 3.93
N ASP A 125 -13.43 1.06 4.68
CA ASP A 125 -14.05 0.48 5.88
C ASP A 125 -13.03 0.31 7.01
N ASP A 126 -13.51 0.26 8.26
CA ASP A 126 -12.67 0.06 9.44
C ASP A 126 -12.49 -1.43 9.77
N ASN A 127 -12.26 -2.27 8.77
CA ASN A 127 -12.15 -3.73 8.96
C ASN A 127 -10.85 -4.19 9.64
N GLY A 128 -10.08 -3.27 10.23
CA GLY A 128 -8.85 -3.58 10.96
C GLY A 128 -7.60 -3.23 10.16
N GLN A 129 -6.70 -4.20 10.01
CA GLN A 129 -5.39 -4.03 9.39
C GLN A 129 -5.40 -4.46 7.91
N VAL A 130 -4.57 -3.79 7.11
CA VAL A 130 -4.25 -4.13 5.71
C VAL A 130 -2.77 -4.51 5.65
N GLU A 131 -2.46 -5.65 5.04
CA GLU A 131 -1.08 -6.12 4.86
C GLU A 131 -0.69 -6.04 3.38
N GLU A 132 0.42 -5.37 3.07
CA GLU A 132 0.98 -5.27 1.72
C GLU A 132 2.38 -5.88 1.66
N PRO A 133 2.67 -6.79 0.70
CA PRO A 133 3.98 -7.41 0.60
C PRO A 133 5.01 -6.50 -0.06
N LEU A 134 6.20 -6.47 0.54
CA LEU A 134 7.44 -5.93 -0.01
C LEU A 134 8.39 -7.08 -0.30
N ILE A 135 8.77 -7.26 -1.56
CA ILE A 135 9.76 -8.23 -1.99
C ILE A 135 11.10 -7.52 -2.14
N ILE A 136 12.09 -7.98 -1.36
CA ILE A 136 13.48 -7.55 -1.43
C ILE A 136 14.29 -8.69 -2.05
N GLY A 137 14.93 -8.45 -3.18
CA GLY A 137 15.80 -9.40 -3.87
C GLY A 137 17.26 -8.99 -3.86
N ASN A 138 18.16 -9.96 -3.92
CA ASN A 138 19.60 -9.75 -4.07
C ASN A 138 20.09 -10.42 -5.36
N ILE A 139 20.42 -9.62 -6.38
CA ILE A 139 20.95 -10.10 -7.66
C ILE A 139 22.49 -10.05 -7.73
N GLY A 140 23.13 -9.53 -6.68
CA GLY A 140 24.58 -9.49 -6.53
C GLY A 140 25.20 -10.83 -6.14
N ASN A 141 26.51 -10.82 -5.96
CA ASN A 141 27.35 -12.00 -5.67
C ASN A 141 27.93 -11.99 -4.24
N GLU A 142 27.40 -11.14 -3.37
CA GLU A 142 27.63 -11.17 -1.92
C GLU A 142 26.30 -11.11 -1.17
N ALA A 143 26.29 -11.45 0.12
CA ALA A 143 25.09 -11.37 0.94
C ALA A 143 24.64 -9.91 1.15
N LEU A 144 23.38 -9.63 0.82
CA LEU A 144 22.71 -8.37 1.12
C LEU A 144 22.22 -8.38 2.57
N VAL A 145 22.50 -7.31 3.31
CA VAL A 145 22.08 -7.08 4.70
C VAL A 145 21.56 -5.65 4.80
N GLY A 146 20.47 -5.46 5.52
CA GLY A 146 19.88 -4.14 5.67
C GLY A 146 18.81 -4.07 6.74
N GLU A 147 18.23 -2.88 6.85
CA GLU A 147 17.11 -2.57 7.73
C GLU A 147 16.10 -1.64 7.04
N ILE A 148 14.86 -1.67 7.50
CA ILE A 148 13.74 -0.85 7.04
C ILE A 148 13.42 0.16 8.12
N GLU A 149 13.69 1.43 7.84
CA GLU A 149 13.29 2.55 8.69
C GLU A 149 11.91 3.06 8.26
N ILE A 150 10.99 3.14 9.22
CA ILE A 150 9.65 3.70 9.02
C ILE A 150 9.45 4.98 9.85
N PRO A 151 8.65 5.93 9.36
CA PRO A 151 8.24 7.09 10.15
C PRO A 151 7.37 6.64 11.33
N ASN A 152 7.45 7.38 12.44
CA ASN A 152 6.63 7.10 13.62
C ASN A 152 5.16 7.52 13.38
N LEU A 153 4.42 6.66 12.69
CA LEU A 153 3.01 6.82 12.37
C LEU A 153 2.22 5.73 13.10
N PRO A 154 1.12 6.08 13.78
CA PRO A 154 0.37 5.11 14.59
C PRO A 154 -0.37 4.07 13.74
N TRP A 155 -0.38 4.25 12.41
CA TRP A 155 -1.08 3.43 11.44
C TRP A 155 -0.18 2.61 10.51
N LEU A 156 1.14 2.65 10.67
CA LEU A 156 2.09 1.93 9.81
C LEU A 156 3.07 1.14 10.68
N ALA A 157 3.26 -0.14 10.36
CA ALA A 157 4.21 -1.04 11.01
C ALA A 157 4.88 -1.96 9.98
N VAL A 158 6.07 -2.47 10.31
CA VAL A 158 6.80 -3.47 9.52
C VAL A 158 7.46 -4.46 10.48
N GLU A 159 7.34 -5.76 10.20
CA GLU A 159 8.03 -6.81 10.95
C GLU A 159 8.35 -8.01 10.03
N PRO A 160 9.61 -8.48 9.96
CA PRO A 160 10.80 -7.90 10.57
C PRO A 160 11.25 -6.60 9.88
N ASP A 161 11.93 -5.73 10.61
CA ASP A 161 12.57 -4.51 10.11
C ASP A 161 14.03 -4.72 9.70
N GLU A 162 14.70 -5.80 10.13
CA GLU A 162 16.04 -6.19 9.68
C GLU A 162 16.00 -7.41 8.75
N PHE A 163 16.92 -7.47 7.78
CA PHE A 163 16.99 -8.60 6.84
C PHE A 163 18.42 -9.00 6.44
N ARG A 164 18.55 -10.25 6.00
CA ARG A 164 19.76 -10.81 5.37
C ARG A 164 19.39 -11.78 4.27
N ILE A 165 19.83 -11.52 3.05
CA ILE A 165 19.49 -12.27 1.84
C ILE A 165 20.79 -12.80 1.21
N ALA A 166 20.83 -14.10 0.90
CA ALA A 166 21.98 -14.71 0.22
C ALA A 166 22.07 -14.24 -1.24
N GLU A 167 23.20 -14.49 -1.91
CA GLU A 167 23.33 -14.26 -3.36
C GLU A 167 22.20 -14.95 -4.13
N GLY A 168 21.57 -14.22 -5.06
CA GLY A 168 20.44 -14.71 -5.86
C GLY A 168 19.15 -15.01 -5.09
N GLY A 169 19.05 -14.62 -3.81
CA GLY A 169 17.88 -14.85 -2.96
C GLY A 169 16.86 -13.72 -3.00
N GLU A 170 15.67 -13.99 -2.45
CA GLU A 170 14.59 -13.02 -2.25
C GLU A 170 13.96 -13.23 -0.86
N LEU A 171 13.40 -12.16 -0.29
CA LEU A 171 12.66 -12.15 0.97
C LEU A 171 11.39 -11.30 0.82
N GLU A 172 10.26 -11.83 1.29
CA GLU A 172 9.00 -11.11 1.42
C GLU A 172 8.86 -10.59 2.86
N ILE A 173 8.60 -9.30 3.01
CA ILE A 173 8.32 -8.60 4.27
C ILE A 173 6.95 -7.94 4.15
N LEU A 174 6.10 -8.06 5.18
CA LEU A 174 4.76 -7.46 5.16
C LEU A 174 4.79 -6.08 5.82
N LEU A 175 4.30 -5.07 5.09
CA LEU A 175 3.93 -3.77 5.67
C LEU A 175 2.49 -3.89 6.18
N THR A 176 2.29 -3.56 7.45
CA THR A 176 0.96 -3.56 8.07
C THR A 176 0.47 -2.13 8.24
N PHE A 177 -0.69 -1.83 7.68
CA PHE A 177 -1.40 -0.56 7.81
C PHE A 177 -2.62 -0.76 8.72
N GLY A 178 -2.83 0.07 9.73
CA GLY A 178 -4.06 0.02 10.57
C GLY A 178 -3.83 0.24 12.06
N ASP A 179 -4.68 -0.34 12.91
CA ASP A 179 -4.79 -0.14 14.37
C ASP A 179 -5.23 1.25 14.85
N ASN A 180 -4.77 2.33 14.20
CA ASN A 180 -5.12 3.70 14.58
C ASN A 180 -5.14 4.62 13.35
N TRP A 181 -6.15 4.43 12.50
CA TRP A 181 -6.34 5.26 11.31
C TRP A 181 -6.41 6.76 11.65
N PRO A 182 -5.73 7.63 10.88
CA PRO A 182 -5.96 9.07 10.96
C PRO A 182 -7.36 9.43 10.42
N ASP A 183 -7.71 10.71 10.42
CA ASP A 183 -8.98 11.16 9.83
C ASP A 183 -9.07 10.81 8.33
N ASN A 184 -10.27 10.79 7.76
CA ASN A 184 -10.43 10.56 6.32
C ASN A 184 -9.67 11.63 5.52
N GLY A 185 -9.03 11.19 4.43
CA GLY A 185 -8.19 12.03 3.59
C GLY A 185 -7.09 11.26 2.89
N ASP A 186 -6.29 11.99 2.12
CA ASP A 186 -5.12 11.46 1.42
C ASP A 186 -3.84 11.79 2.20
N TYR A 187 -3.00 10.78 2.39
CA TYR A 187 -1.73 10.83 3.11
C TYR A 187 -0.60 10.34 2.21
N GLU A 188 0.54 11.02 2.29
CA GLU A 188 1.76 10.65 1.58
C GLU A 188 2.90 10.53 2.60
N THR A 189 3.61 9.42 2.56
CA THR A 189 4.79 9.16 3.38
C THR A 189 5.76 8.24 2.64
N SER A 190 6.84 7.83 3.28
CA SER A 190 7.82 6.92 2.69
C SER A 190 8.45 6.05 3.77
N ILE A 191 8.97 4.89 3.35
CA ILE A 191 9.88 4.06 4.15
C ILE A 191 11.26 4.10 3.50
N THR A 192 12.31 3.91 4.31
CA THR A 192 13.69 3.87 3.82
C THR A 192 14.27 2.48 4.04
N ILE A 193 14.80 1.87 2.98
CA ILE A 193 15.54 0.61 3.05
C ILE A 193 17.03 0.97 3.02
N ASN A 194 17.71 0.83 4.15
CA ASN A 194 19.15 0.98 4.24
C ASN A 194 19.80 -0.39 4.03
N SER A 195 20.80 -0.47 3.14
CA SER A 195 21.44 -1.74 2.81
C SER A 195 22.94 -1.60 2.59
N ASN A 196 23.65 -2.73 2.50
CA ASN A 196 25.06 -2.78 2.14
C ASN A 196 25.32 -2.84 0.63
N ASP A 197 24.31 -2.57 -0.23
CA ASP A 197 24.51 -2.34 -1.67
C ASP A 197 25.31 -1.04 -1.89
N PRO A 198 26.50 -1.09 -2.52
CA PRO A 198 27.35 0.10 -2.71
C PRO A 198 26.79 1.16 -3.66
N GLU A 199 25.90 0.79 -4.58
CA GLU A 199 25.23 1.72 -5.50
C GLU A 199 23.90 2.25 -4.93
N ASN A 200 23.22 1.43 -4.11
CA ASN A 200 21.91 1.73 -3.53
C ASN A 200 21.89 1.49 -2.00
N ASP A 201 22.71 2.25 -1.27
CA ASP A 201 22.86 2.12 0.18
C ASP A 201 21.64 2.59 0.98
N ALA A 202 20.80 3.44 0.38
CA ALA A 202 19.50 3.86 0.91
C ALA A 202 18.47 4.05 -0.21
N LEU A 203 17.37 3.30 -0.16
CA LEU A 203 16.24 3.41 -1.09
C LEU A 203 14.99 3.91 -0.37
N GLU A 204 14.39 4.99 -0.88
CA GLU A 204 13.14 5.55 -0.36
C GLU A 204 11.95 5.03 -1.18
N ILE A 205 11.02 4.31 -0.52
CA ILE A 205 9.80 3.79 -1.14
C ILE A 205 8.61 4.65 -0.70
N PRO A 206 7.95 5.37 -1.62
CA PRO A 206 6.78 6.16 -1.30
C PRO A 206 5.55 5.30 -0.99
N ILE A 207 4.72 5.80 -0.09
CA ILE A 207 3.45 5.24 0.34
C ILE A 207 2.37 6.31 0.15
N PHE A 208 1.34 5.97 -0.61
CA PHE A 208 0.13 6.76 -0.76
C PHE A 208 -1.03 6.04 -0.07
N LEU A 209 -1.61 6.65 0.95
CA LEU A 209 -2.77 6.15 1.68
C LEU A 209 -3.97 7.05 1.40
N SER A 210 -5.09 6.47 0.96
CA SER A 210 -6.37 7.17 0.82
C SER A 210 -7.38 6.55 1.78
N LEU A 211 -7.89 7.36 2.71
CA LEU A 211 -8.89 6.96 3.70
C LEU A 211 -10.22 7.62 3.37
N ASP A 212 -11.22 6.79 3.09
CA ASP A 212 -12.62 7.19 3.00
C ASP A 212 -13.48 6.25 3.85
N ILE A 213 -13.08 6.10 5.13
CA ILE A 213 -13.73 5.20 6.07
C ILE A 213 -15.12 5.74 6.42
N LEU A 214 -16.16 4.99 6.08
CA LEU A 214 -17.53 5.32 6.48
C LEU A 214 -17.73 4.99 7.98
N ARG A 215 -17.70 6.01 8.83
CA ARG A 215 -17.98 5.86 10.27
C ARG A 215 -19.49 5.84 10.52
N PHE A 216 -20.00 4.65 10.83
CA PHE A 216 -21.36 4.48 11.32
C PHE A 216 -21.46 4.86 12.80
N VAL A 217 -22.53 5.55 13.17
CA VAL A 217 -22.85 5.89 14.56
C VAL A 217 -24.21 5.31 14.94
N ASP A 218 -24.27 4.73 16.12
CA ASP A 218 -25.53 4.36 16.76
C ASP A 218 -26.20 5.61 17.37
N ARG A 219 -27.48 5.78 17.09
CA ARG A 219 -28.32 6.83 17.67
C ARG A 219 -29.56 6.22 18.30
N VAL A 220 -29.91 6.72 19.47
CA VAL A 220 -31.10 6.32 20.21
C VAL A 220 -32.08 7.48 20.26
N ILE A 221 -33.25 7.32 19.67
CA ILE A 221 -34.35 8.28 19.76
C ILE A 221 -35.29 7.83 20.87
N GLN A 222 -35.38 8.64 21.92
CA GLN A 222 -36.22 8.39 23.08
C GLN A 222 -37.68 8.76 22.77
N LEU A 223 -38.61 7.80 22.88
CA LEU A 223 -40.03 8.00 22.59
C LEU A 223 -40.87 7.79 23.85
N ARG A 224 -41.62 8.82 24.23
CA ARG A 224 -42.66 8.70 25.26
C ARG A 224 -43.96 8.15 24.66
N GLY A 225 -44.76 7.48 25.49
CA GLY A 225 -46.14 7.11 25.15
C GLY A 225 -46.95 8.31 24.64
N GLY A 226 -47.63 8.16 23.51
CA GLY A 226 -48.33 9.24 22.81
C GLY A 226 -47.53 9.82 21.65
N TRP A 227 -47.69 11.12 21.37
CA TRP A 227 -47.09 11.78 20.21
C TRP A 227 -45.69 12.32 20.51
N SER A 228 -44.78 12.05 19.57
CA SER A 228 -43.45 12.65 19.45
C SER A 228 -43.24 13.16 18.02
N MET A 229 -42.39 14.17 17.87
CA MET A 229 -41.89 14.62 16.57
C MET A 229 -40.44 14.23 16.49
N ILE A 230 -40.08 13.39 15.54
CA ILE A 230 -38.77 12.76 15.45
C ILE A 230 -38.09 13.12 14.15
N SER A 231 -36.77 13.03 14.14
CA SER A 231 -35.99 13.05 12.91
C SER A 231 -34.72 12.22 13.06
N SER A 232 -34.09 11.91 11.93
CA SER A 232 -32.76 11.28 11.90
C SER A 232 -31.71 12.37 11.68
N ASN A 233 -30.60 12.26 12.39
CA ASN A 233 -29.38 12.99 12.09
C ASN A 233 -28.29 12.09 11.47
N VAL A 234 -28.69 10.92 10.97
CA VAL A 234 -27.82 10.00 10.22
C VAL A 234 -28.42 9.66 8.86
N ASP A 235 -27.56 9.46 7.86
CA ASP A 235 -27.90 8.75 6.63
C ASP A 235 -27.82 7.25 6.92
N PHE A 236 -28.95 6.56 6.88
CA PHE A 236 -29.12 5.19 7.40
C PHE A 236 -28.15 4.15 6.80
N SER A 237 -27.76 3.17 7.62
CA SER A 237 -27.01 1.99 7.17
C SER A 237 -27.84 1.11 6.23
N LEU A 238 -27.16 0.24 5.49
CA LEU A 238 -27.80 -0.67 4.53
C LEU A 238 -28.82 -1.62 5.19
N ASP A 239 -28.74 -1.86 6.50
CA ASP A 239 -29.71 -2.67 7.23
C ASP A 239 -31.12 -2.05 7.27
N PHE A 240 -31.22 -0.74 7.03
CA PHE A 240 -32.48 0.02 7.04
C PHE A 240 -32.95 0.45 5.65
N VAL A 241 -32.24 0.04 4.59
CA VAL A 241 -32.45 0.53 3.22
C VAL A 241 -32.90 -0.61 2.32
N ASP A 242 -33.94 -0.37 1.52
CA ASP A 242 -34.38 -1.26 0.45
C ASP A 242 -34.06 -0.67 -0.94
N ASP A 243 -34.60 -1.27 -2.01
CA ASP A 243 -34.37 -0.82 -3.38
C ASP A 243 -34.91 0.61 -3.67
N GLU A 244 -35.84 1.13 -2.85
CA GLU A 244 -36.46 2.45 -3.00
C GLU A 244 -35.89 3.52 -2.04
N GLY A 245 -35.09 3.12 -1.05
CA GLY A 245 -34.40 4.01 -0.11
C GLY A 245 -34.52 3.55 1.35
N PRO A 246 -34.28 4.45 2.33
CA PRO A 246 -34.46 4.12 3.74
C PRO A 246 -35.93 3.75 4.03
N ASP A 247 -36.20 2.49 4.32
CA ASP A 247 -37.54 1.95 4.43
C ASP A 247 -38.13 2.12 5.83
N MET A 248 -39.38 2.56 5.90
CA MET A 248 -40.07 2.83 7.16
C MET A 248 -40.32 1.56 7.99
N GLN A 249 -40.52 0.42 7.34
CA GLN A 249 -40.77 -0.84 8.04
C GLN A 249 -39.46 -1.39 8.63
N LEU A 250 -38.34 -1.30 7.91
CA LEU A 250 -37.02 -1.66 8.40
C LEU A 250 -36.58 -0.75 9.56
N ILE A 251 -36.68 0.57 9.40
CA ILE A 251 -36.31 1.53 10.45
C ILE A 251 -37.08 1.29 11.75
N LEU A 252 -38.38 0.99 11.66
CA LEU A 252 -39.24 0.82 12.83
C LEU A 252 -39.28 -0.63 13.35
N SER A 253 -38.51 -1.57 12.79
CA SER A 253 -38.64 -3.00 13.08
C SER A 253 -38.59 -3.33 14.57
N ASP A 254 -37.70 -2.67 15.30
CA ASP A 254 -37.44 -2.92 16.72
C ASP A 254 -38.59 -2.47 17.62
N ILE A 255 -39.38 -1.49 17.16
CA ILE A 255 -40.48 -0.89 17.92
C ILE A 255 -41.84 -1.03 17.21
N VAL A 256 -41.93 -1.87 16.18
CA VAL A 256 -43.08 -1.90 15.27
C VAL A 256 -44.39 -2.22 15.99
N GLU A 257 -44.34 -3.01 17.07
CA GLU A 257 -45.51 -3.37 17.89
C GLU A 257 -46.02 -2.20 18.73
N GLN A 258 -45.14 -1.27 19.11
CA GLN A 258 -45.44 -0.08 19.90
C GLN A 258 -45.92 1.08 19.02
N VAL A 259 -45.57 1.10 17.73
CA VAL A 259 -45.96 2.17 16.80
C VAL A 259 -47.43 2.07 16.42
N LEU A 260 -48.22 3.08 16.77
CA LEU A 260 -49.63 3.18 16.38
C LEU A 260 -49.80 3.82 15.00
N ILE A 261 -49.07 4.90 14.75
CA ILE A 261 -49.09 5.64 13.49
C ILE A 261 -47.83 6.51 13.38
N ILE A 262 -47.27 6.62 12.18
CA ILE A 262 -46.26 7.62 11.81
C ILE A 262 -46.77 8.38 10.59
N LYS A 263 -46.55 9.69 10.52
CA LYS A 263 -46.98 10.52 9.40
C LYS A 263 -45.99 11.62 9.05
N ASP A 264 -46.00 12.02 7.79
CA ASP A 264 -45.22 13.14 7.28
C ASP A 264 -46.04 14.45 7.26
N ASP A 265 -45.48 15.49 6.63
CA ASP A 265 -46.07 16.81 6.50
C ASP A 265 -47.14 16.91 5.40
N ALA A 266 -47.06 16.04 4.39
CA ALA A 266 -48.08 15.88 3.35
C ALA A 266 -49.32 15.11 3.83
N GLY A 267 -49.27 14.49 5.01
CA GLY A 267 -50.33 13.66 5.56
C GLY A 267 -50.33 12.22 5.09
N ARG A 268 -49.26 11.78 4.39
CA ARG A 268 -48.97 10.35 4.18
C ARG A 268 -48.66 9.73 5.53
N PHE A 269 -49.03 8.47 5.72
CA PHE A 269 -48.85 7.81 7.01
C PHE A 269 -48.60 6.31 6.87
N CYS A 270 -47.92 5.75 7.86
CA CYS A 270 -47.87 4.31 8.08
C CYS A 270 -48.63 3.98 9.37
N ALA A 271 -49.40 2.90 9.35
CA ALA A 271 -50.12 2.37 10.49
C ALA A 271 -49.77 0.88 10.62
N PRO A 272 -48.65 0.56 11.31
CA PRO A 272 -48.15 -0.81 11.44
C PRO A 272 -49.18 -1.83 11.98
N PRO A 273 -50.07 -1.49 12.93
CA PRO A 273 -51.10 -2.42 13.41
C PRO A 273 -52.09 -2.88 12.33
N PHE A 274 -52.18 -2.12 11.22
CA PHE A 274 -53.02 -2.44 10.06
C PHE A 274 -52.20 -2.89 8.85
N ASN A 275 -50.89 -3.11 9.02
CA ASN A 275 -49.92 -3.42 7.96
C ASN A 275 -50.03 -2.44 6.77
N PHE A 276 -50.14 -1.15 7.06
CA PHE A 276 -50.24 -0.10 6.07
C PHE A 276 -48.99 0.78 6.10
N TRP A 277 -48.24 0.83 5.00
CA TRP A 277 -47.00 1.58 4.85
C TRP A 277 -47.14 2.59 3.71
N GLY A 278 -47.76 3.73 4.01
CA GLY A 278 -48.14 4.73 3.01
C GLY A 278 -47.12 5.84 2.78
N ILE A 279 -46.01 5.84 3.52
CA ILE A 279 -44.87 6.72 3.28
C ILE A 279 -43.84 5.89 2.50
N PRO A 280 -43.44 6.29 1.28
CA PRO A 280 -42.56 5.49 0.43
C PRO A 280 -41.20 5.17 1.05
N HIS A 281 -40.52 6.18 1.58
CA HIS A 281 -39.25 6.06 2.29
C HIS A 281 -39.09 7.23 3.26
N TRP A 282 -38.15 7.08 4.19
CA TRP A 282 -37.70 8.16 5.05
C TRP A 282 -36.88 9.17 4.24
N GLU A 283 -37.26 10.45 4.33
CA GLU A 283 -36.59 11.58 3.70
C GLU A 283 -35.76 12.29 4.78
N THR A 284 -34.42 12.16 4.70
CA THR A 284 -33.47 12.73 5.65
C THR A 284 -33.75 14.18 6.10
N PRO A 285 -34.06 15.16 5.21
CA PRO A 285 -34.33 16.53 5.62
C PRO A 285 -35.64 16.75 6.37
N LYS A 286 -36.51 15.73 6.45
CA LYS A 286 -37.83 15.82 7.04
C LYS A 286 -37.87 15.32 8.48
N GLY A 287 -38.79 15.91 9.24
CA GLY A 287 -39.25 15.35 10.50
C GLY A 287 -40.49 14.48 10.30
N TYR A 288 -40.84 13.67 11.29
CA TYR A 288 -42.02 12.80 11.28
C TYR A 288 -42.77 12.89 12.60
N LEU A 289 -44.10 12.82 12.54
CA LEU A 289 -44.94 12.69 13.72
C LEU A 289 -45.23 11.22 13.96
N ILE A 290 -44.69 10.68 15.04
CA ILE A 290 -44.89 9.29 15.45
C ILE A 290 -45.75 9.24 16.71
N LYS A 291 -46.64 8.26 16.78
CA LYS A 291 -47.41 7.95 17.97
C LYS A 291 -47.12 6.53 18.42
N VAL A 292 -46.66 6.38 19.66
CA VAL A 292 -46.40 5.07 20.28
C VAL A 292 -47.38 4.79 21.42
N SER A 293 -47.65 3.51 21.70
CA SER A 293 -48.56 3.08 22.78
C SER A 293 -48.00 3.29 24.17
N GLU A 294 -46.69 3.16 24.32
CA GLU A 294 -45.94 3.28 25.58
C GLU A 294 -44.53 3.83 25.31
N GLU A 295 -43.77 4.05 26.38
CA GLU A 295 -42.39 4.55 26.29
C GLU A 295 -41.47 3.47 25.68
N THR A 296 -40.65 3.86 24.70
CA THR A 296 -39.77 2.95 23.96
C THR A 296 -38.58 3.72 23.36
N GLU A 297 -37.58 2.98 22.90
CA GLU A 297 -36.37 3.53 22.28
C GLU A 297 -36.29 3.05 20.84
N LEU A 298 -36.09 3.98 19.90
CA LEU A 298 -35.83 3.67 18.50
C LEU A 298 -34.32 3.75 18.26
N ASN A 299 -33.70 2.63 17.92
CA ASN A 299 -32.29 2.57 17.54
C ASN A 299 -32.15 2.75 16.05
N ILE A 300 -31.27 3.65 15.63
CA ILE A 300 -30.92 3.85 14.22
C ILE A 300 -29.41 3.87 14.09
N VAL A 301 -28.91 3.34 12.99
CA VAL A 301 -27.47 3.30 12.65
C VAL A 301 -27.29 3.92 11.29
N GLY A 302 -26.26 4.74 11.13
CA GLY A 302 -25.99 5.43 9.89
C GLY A 302 -24.76 6.32 9.96
N ILE A 303 -24.46 7.00 8.86
CA ILE A 303 -23.38 7.98 8.78
C ILE A 303 -23.89 9.32 9.31
N GLN A 304 -23.16 9.95 10.22
CA GLN A 304 -23.54 11.26 10.78
C GLN A 304 -23.70 12.31 9.67
N ILE A 305 -24.85 12.97 9.63
CA ILE A 305 -25.12 14.06 8.70
C ILE A 305 -24.40 15.32 9.22
N PRO A 306 -23.66 16.05 8.35
CA PRO A 306 -23.09 17.34 8.74
C PRO A 306 -24.17 18.30 9.23
N PHE A 307 -23.96 18.93 10.39
CA PHE A 307 -24.93 19.85 10.99
C PHE A 307 -25.37 20.98 10.03
N ASN A 308 -24.45 21.45 9.19
CA ASN A 308 -24.65 22.54 8.23
C ASN A 308 -25.19 22.09 6.87
N ARG A 309 -25.60 20.82 6.71
CA ARG A 309 -26.22 20.35 5.47
C ARG A 309 -27.47 21.18 5.20
N ARG A 310 -27.54 21.76 3.99
CA ARG A 310 -28.64 22.64 3.61
C ARG A 310 -29.96 21.89 3.51
N ILE A 311 -31.01 22.49 4.06
CA ILE A 311 -32.41 22.07 3.95
C ILE A 311 -33.13 23.12 3.08
N ASN A 312 -33.82 22.66 2.04
CA ASN A 312 -34.70 23.51 1.25
C ASN A 312 -36.06 23.59 1.94
N LEU A 313 -36.59 24.81 2.05
CA LEU A 313 -37.85 25.11 2.71
C LEU A 313 -38.80 25.75 1.70
N ASP A 314 -40.02 25.24 1.64
CA ASP A 314 -41.10 25.82 0.85
C ASP A 314 -41.82 26.90 1.64
N MET A 315 -42.34 27.93 0.96
CA MET A 315 -43.17 28.96 1.58
C MET A 315 -44.33 28.32 2.34
N GLY A 316 -44.48 28.68 3.61
CA GLY A 316 -45.47 28.10 4.50
C GLY A 316 -44.87 27.07 5.44
N TRP A 317 -45.64 26.03 5.76
CA TRP A 317 -45.30 25.07 6.81
C TRP A 317 -44.36 23.98 6.27
N ASN A 318 -43.28 23.73 7.00
CA ASN A 318 -42.32 22.66 6.74
C ASN A 318 -42.16 21.85 8.03
N MET A 319 -42.01 20.52 7.90
CA MET A 319 -41.60 19.65 9.01
C MET A 319 -40.21 19.10 8.69
N ILE A 320 -39.21 19.57 9.43
CA ILE A 320 -37.79 19.30 9.12
C ILE A 320 -37.12 18.52 10.24
N GLY A 321 -36.03 17.85 9.89
CA GLY A 321 -35.16 17.19 10.85
C GLY A 321 -34.12 18.10 11.46
N TYR A 322 -33.68 17.75 12.68
CA TYR A 322 -32.57 18.38 13.38
C TYR A 322 -31.29 17.56 13.18
N TYR A 323 -30.32 18.10 12.46
CA TYR A 323 -29.05 17.44 12.14
C TYR A 323 -27.96 17.52 13.21
N PRO A 324 -27.83 18.59 14.02
CA PRO A 324 -26.81 18.62 15.05
C PRO A 324 -26.93 17.46 16.05
N ASP A 325 -25.80 17.06 16.63
CA ASP A 325 -25.69 16.05 17.68
C ASP A 325 -25.51 16.66 19.08
N TYR A 326 -25.62 17.99 19.19
CA TYR A 326 -25.60 18.76 20.43
C TYR A 326 -26.94 19.49 20.66
N GLU A 327 -27.14 19.99 21.88
CA GLU A 327 -28.33 20.76 22.25
C GLU A 327 -28.21 22.23 21.81
N VAL A 328 -29.28 22.81 21.28
CA VAL A 328 -29.31 24.24 20.93
C VAL A 328 -30.65 24.86 21.31
N THR A 329 -30.67 26.15 21.60
CA THR A 329 -31.92 26.91 21.76
C THR A 329 -32.55 27.22 20.41
N PHE A 330 -33.87 27.38 20.37
CA PHE A 330 -34.60 27.77 19.17
C PHE A 330 -34.09 29.07 18.57
N GLY A 331 -33.78 30.07 19.41
CA GLY A 331 -33.20 31.33 18.94
C GLY A 331 -31.92 31.11 18.14
N ASN A 332 -30.98 30.32 18.68
CA ASN A 332 -29.70 30.05 18.04
C ASN A 332 -29.82 29.10 16.84
N ALA A 333 -30.69 28.10 16.91
CA ALA A 333 -30.87 27.09 15.86
C ALA A 333 -31.24 27.71 14.51
N VAL A 334 -32.08 28.75 14.54
CA VAL A 334 -32.69 29.36 13.35
C VAL A 334 -32.24 30.81 13.13
N THR A 335 -31.12 31.22 13.72
CA THR A 335 -30.56 32.58 13.59
C THR A 335 -30.53 33.04 12.13
N GLU A 336 -30.11 32.17 11.20
CA GLU A 336 -30.08 32.49 9.75
C GLU A 336 -31.44 32.91 9.20
N LEU A 337 -32.54 32.25 9.62
CA LEU A 337 -33.89 32.56 9.15
C LEU A 337 -34.45 33.82 9.83
N VAL A 338 -34.05 34.10 11.07
CA VAL A 338 -34.45 35.29 11.82
C VAL A 338 -33.77 36.53 11.26
N GLU A 339 -32.46 36.48 11.02
CA GLU A 339 -31.69 37.60 10.45
C GLU A 339 -32.18 37.99 9.04
N ARG A 340 -32.73 37.03 8.30
CA ARG A 340 -33.30 37.25 6.96
C ARG A 340 -34.77 37.67 6.99
N ASP A 341 -35.40 37.76 8.16
CA ASP A 341 -36.84 38.03 8.33
C ASP A 341 -37.73 37.01 7.58
N GLN A 342 -37.30 35.74 7.60
CA GLN A 342 -37.94 34.64 6.87
C GLN A 342 -38.75 33.69 7.77
N LEU A 343 -38.43 33.59 9.07
CA LEU A 343 -39.14 32.72 10.02
C LEU A 343 -40.37 33.41 10.62
N LEU A 344 -41.54 32.78 10.51
CA LEU A 344 -42.78 33.24 11.15
C LEU A 344 -43.03 32.57 12.49
N ILE A 345 -42.83 31.26 12.58
CA ILE A 345 -43.01 30.47 13.80
C ILE A 345 -42.24 29.15 13.69
N LEU A 346 -41.70 28.68 14.80
CA LEU A 346 -41.06 27.38 14.97
C LEU A 346 -41.73 26.66 16.14
N LYS A 347 -41.94 25.34 16.08
CA LYS A 347 -42.47 24.53 17.18
C LYS A 347 -41.89 23.11 17.21
N ASN A 348 -41.73 22.57 18.42
CA ASN A 348 -41.36 21.16 18.62
C ASN A 348 -42.59 20.23 18.70
N GLY A 349 -42.33 18.93 18.82
CA GLY A 349 -43.37 17.91 19.01
C GLY A 349 -44.18 18.01 20.31
N ARG A 350 -43.72 18.82 21.27
CA ARG A 350 -44.44 19.11 22.53
C ARG A 350 -45.40 20.29 22.41
N GLY A 351 -45.39 20.99 21.27
CA GLY A 351 -46.21 22.17 21.04
C GLY A 351 -45.66 23.46 21.68
N GLN A 352 -44.42 23.44 22.18
CA GLN A 352 -43.72 24.66 22.55
C GLN A 352 -43.28 25.36 21.26
N PHE A 353 -43.33 26.69 21.23
CA PHE A 353 -43.11 27.45 20.00
C PHE A 353 -42.31 28.72 20.22
N TYR A 354 -41.54 29.08 19.20
CA TYR A 354 -40.81 30.33 19.06
C TYR A 354 -41.44 31.21 17.99
N ILE A 355 -41.69 32.48 18.33
CA ILE A 355 -42.15 33.51 17.39
C ILE A 355 -41.16 34.69 17.45
N PRO A 356 -40.31 34.87 16.43
CA PRO A 356 -39.29 35.92 16.40
C PRO A 356 -39.87 37.33 16.57
N GLU A 357 -40.99 37.62 15.90
CA GLU A 357 -41.66 38.94 15.93
C GLU A 357 -42.02 39.39 17.36
N PHE A 358 -42.31 38.43 18.26
CA PHE A 358 -42.69 38.72 19.64
C PHE A 358 -41.58 38.43 20.66
N ASN A 359 -40.38 38.04 20.20
CA ASN A 359 -39.27 37.58 21.04
C ASN A 359 -39.74 36.58 22.12
N PHE A 360 -40.55 35.60 21.71
CA PHE A 360 -41.20 34.65 22.61
C PHE A 360 -40.77 33.23 22.27
N GLY A 361 -40.21 32.50 23.25
CA GLY A 361 -39.87 31.08 23.13
C GLY A 361 -38.51 30.79 22.53
N GLU A 362 -37.60 31.78 22.50
CA GLU A 362 -36.24 31.60 21.97
C GLU A 362 -35.41 30.64 22.83
N GLU A 363 -35.73 30.52 24.11
CA GLU A 363 -35.05 29.70 25.12
C GLU A 363 -35.38 28.21 25.06
N ILE A 364 -36.33 27.81 24.20
CA ILE A 364 -36.73 26.41 24.05
C ILE A 364 -35.57 25.64 23.45
N VAL A 365 -35.17 24.53 24.09
CA VAL A 365 -34.08 23.68 23.61
C VAL A 365 -34.62 22.60 22.67
N ILE A 366 -33.83 22.29 21.64
CA ILE A 366 -33.97 21.12 20.77
C ILE A 366 -32.71 20.27 20.84
N THR A 367 -32.88 18.95 20.76
CA THR A 367 -31.81 17.98 20.87
C THR A 367 -31.87 16.95 19.74
N SER A 368 -30.79 16.17 19.56
CA SER A 368 -30.74 15.09 18.57
C SER A 368 -31.91 14.10 18.72
N GLY A 369 -32.44 13.64 17.59
CA GLY A 369 -33.61 12.76 17.53
C GLY A 369 -34.96 13.48 17.49
N GLU A 370 -35.01 14.78 17.80
CA GLU A 370 -36.23 15.60 17.69
C GLU A 370 -36.38 16.24 16.31
N GLY A 371 -37.60 16.22 15.77
CA GLY A 371 -37.95 17.03 14.60
C GLY A 371 -38.63 18.34 15.01
N VAL A 372 -38.70 19.29 14.07
CA VAL A 372 -39.44 20.55 14.26
C VAL A 372 -40.37 20.86 13.11
N MET A 373 -41.40 21.64 13.43
CA MET A 373 -42.28 22.22 12.43
C MET A 373 -42.09 23.74 12.45
N LEU A 374 -41.76 24.31 11.30
CA LEU A 374 -41.53 25.74 11.15
C LEU A 374 -42.34 26.30 9.99
N LYS A 375 -42.58 27.61 10.02
CA LYS A 375 -43.28 28.31 8.96
C LYS A 375 -42.43 29.44 8.43
N VAL A 376 -42.16 29.46 7.12
CA VAL A 376 -41.41 30.53 6.46
C VAL A 376 -42.30 31.39 5.56
N SER A 377 -41.88 32.64 5.35
CA SER A 377 -42.60 33.64 4.55
C SER A 377 -42.34 33.55 3.04
N VAL A 378 -41.27 32.85 2.64
CA VAL A 378 -40.81 32.67 1.25
C VAL A 378 -40.04 31.34 1.13
N ASP A 379 -39.97 30.78 -0.08
CA ASP A 379 -39.08 29.66 -0.37
C ASP A 379 -37.62 30.06 -0.09
N CYS A 380 -36.88 29.25 0.67
CA CYS A 380 -35.50 29.54 1.02
C CYS A 380 -34.68 28.28 1.31
N SER A 381 -33.38 28.44 1.53
CA SER A 381 -32.49 27.39 2.04
C SER A 381 -31.98 27.76 3.41
N PHE A 382 -31.85 26.77 4.29
CA PHE A 382 -31.46 26.92 5.69
C PHE A 382 -30.36 25.91 6.06
N GLN A 383 -29.45 26.29 6.95
CA GLN A 383 -28.47 25.41 7.57
C GLN A 383 -28.37 25.72 9.08
N TYR A 384 -28.17 24.69 9.90
CA TYR A 384 -27.94 24.89 11.33
C TYR A 384 -26.55 25.53 11.58
N PRO A 385 -26.40 26.31 12.67
CA PRO A 385 -25.11 26.89 13.07
C PRO A 385 -24.13 25.80 13.54
N ALA A 386 -22.88 26.16 13.79
CA ALA A 386 -21.93 25.30 14.51
C ALA A 386 -22.22 25.32 16.03
N GLU A 387 -21.67 24.36 16.77
CA GLU A 387 -21.72 24.37 18.23
C GLU A 387 -20.98 25.62 18.76
N GLU A 388 -21.62 26.40 19.62
CA GLU A 388 -20.97 27.53 20.29
C GLU A 388 -20.13 26.99 21.46
N GLU A 389 -18.82 27.26 21.48
CA GLU A 389 -17.88 26.88 22.57
C GLU A 389 -18.19 27.49 23.94
#